data_AF-K1RPJ6-F1
#
_entry.id   AF-K1RPJ6-F1
#
_cell.length_a   1.000
_cell.length_b   1.000
_cell.length_c   1.000
_cell.angle_alpha   90.00
_cell.angle_beta   90.00
_cell.angle_gamma   90.00
#
_symmetry.space_group_name_H-M   'P 1'
#
loop_
_entity.id
_entity.type
_entity.pdbx_description
1 polymer ?
#
loop_
_entity_poly.entity_id
_entity_poly.type
_entity_poly.pdbx_seq_one_letter_code
_entity_poly.pdbx_strand_id
1 'polypeptide(L)'
;MVRHLRKLQINLNELGELIDLNIDTLKEMYPELHQNSNKIKSVIIEEKDKFEKTLERGEREFNKIVNRMKNEGQDTISGQELFTLYETYGFPPEVTQDLAREAGLKVDTTEFDKLLQRATQRK
;
A
#
# COMPACT_ATOMS: atom_id res chain seq x y z
N MET A 1 4.02 3.89 -3.68
CA MET A 1 5.41 4.37 -3.54
C MET A 1 6.19 3.61 -2.45
N VAL A 2 5.80 3.70 -1.17
CA VAL A 2 6.52 3.08 -0.03
C VAL A 2 6.82 1.58 -0.25
N ARG A 3 5.85 0.80 -0.73
CA ARG A 3 6.05 -0.62 -1.10
C ARG A 3 7.17 -0.81 -2.13
N HIS A 4 7.15 -0.03 -3.21
CA HIS A 4 8.14 -0.15 -4.28
C HIS A 4 9.53 0.25 -3.80
N LEU A 5 9.64 1.28 -2.96
CA LEU A 5 10.90 1.66 -2.32
C LEU A 5 11.44 0.51 -1.44
N ARG A 6 10.60 -0.14 -0.63
CA ARG A 6 10.98 -1.34 0.15
C ARG A 6 11.44 -2.48 -0.75
N LYS A 7 10.72 -2.74 -1.85
CA LYS A 7 11.06 -3.79 -2.82
C LYS A 7 12.41 -3.54 -3.50
N LEU A 8 12.74 -2.27 -3.77
CA LEU A 8 14.03 -1.85 -4.31
C LEU A 8 15.13 -1.76 -3.23
N GLN A 9 14.84 -2.14 -1.99
CA GLN A 9 15.76 -2.06 -0.85
C GLN A 9 16.27 -0.62 -0.59
N ILE A 10 15.49 0.39 -0.98
CA ILE A 10 15.81 1.79 -0.71
C ILE A 10 15.48 2.08 0.75
N ASN A 11 16.42 2.71 1.45
CA ASN A 11 16.24 3.11 2.83
C ASN A 11 15.20 4.24 2.90
N LEU A 12 14.06 3.96 3.52
CA LEU A 12 12.99 4.94 3.63
C LEU A 12 13.34 6.15 4.50
N ASN A 13 14.43 6.08 5.27
CA ASN A 13 14.98 7.25 5.98
C ASN A 13 15.53 8.30 5.00
N GLU A 14 15.93 7.90 3.78
CA GLU A 14 16.42 8.80 2.73
C GLU A 14 15.28 9.51 1.97
N LEU A 15 14.02 9.14 2.24
CA LEU A 15 12.86 9.77 1.60
C LEU A 15 12.82 11.28 1.86
N GLY A 16 13.27 11.72 3.03
CA GLY A 16 13.37 13.14 3.36
C GLY A 16 14.31 13.90 2.43
N GLU A 17 15.45 13.30 2.08
CA GLU A 17 16.44 13.90 1.16
C GLU A 17 15.90 13.93 -0.27
N LEU A 18 15.17 12.89 -0.69
CA LEU A 18 14.52 12.86 -2.00
C LEU A 18 13.47 13.97 -2.14
N ILE A 19 12.71 14.24 -1.08
CA ILE A 19 11.73 15.35 -1.05
C ILE A 19 12.46 16.69 -1.20
N ASP A 20 13.52 16.90 -0.42
CA ASP A 20 14.32 18.14 -0.46
C ASP A 20 14.90 18.36 -1.87
N LEU A 21 15.48 17.32 -2.49
CA LEU A 21 16.02 17.37 -3.84
C LEU A 21 14.97 17.78 -4.89
N ASN A 22 13.75 17.23 -4.79
CA ASN A 22 12.67 17.57 -5.71
C ASN A 22 12.20 19.01 -5.53
N ILE A 23 12.09 19.49 -4.28
CA ILE A 23 11.74 20.88 -4.00
C ILE A 23 12.81 21.82 -4.57
N ASP A 24 14.09 21.50 -4.36
CA ASP A 24 15.20 22.31 -4.85
C ASP A 24 15.26 22.37 -6.38
N THR A 25 14.90 21.28 -7.07
CA THR A 25 14.86 21.21 -8.53
C THR A 25 13.72 22.05 -9.11
N LEU A 26 12.61 22.19 -8.37
CA LEU A 26 11.37 22.80 -8.88
C LEU A 26 11.09 24.20 -8.35
N LYS A 27 11.82 24.68 -7.34
CA LYS A 27 11.55 25.95 -6.66
C LYS A 27 11.57 27.20 -7.55
N GLU A 28 12.32 27.18 -8.66
CA GLU A 28 12.35 28.33 -9.59
C GLU A 28 11.03 28.50 -10.35
N MET A 29 10.39 27.39 -10.71
CA MET A 29 9.08 27.39 -11.36
C MET A 29 7.92 27.46 -10.35
N TYR A 30 8.12 26.91 -9.15
CA TYR A 30 7.10 26.78 -8.10
C TYR A 30 7.66 27.20 -6.73
N PRO A 31 7.79 28.52 -6.46
CA PRO A 31 8.37 29.05 -5.21
C PRO A 31 7.62 28.59 -3.95
N GLU A 32 6.32 28.29 -4.08
CA GLU A 32 5.48 27.79 -3.00
C GLU A 32 5.95 26.43 -2.45
N LEU A 33 6.65 25.62 -3.26
CA LEU A 33 7.23 24.35 -2.80
C LEU A 33 8.31 24.60 -1.75
N HIS A 34 9.16 25.60 -1.98
CA HIS A 34 10.20 25.95 -1.03
C HIS A 34 9.61 26.60 0.24
N GLN A 35 8.63 27.49 0.09
CA GLN A 35 7.92 28.12 1.20
C GLN A 35 7.23 27.10 2.12
N ASN A 36 6.68 26.03 1.55
CA ASN A 36 5.95 24.99 2.28
C ASN A 36 6.79 23.73 2.55
N SER A 37 8.10 23.76 2.31
CA SER A 37 8.98 22.59 2.34
C SER A 37 8.85 21.76 3.62
N ASN A 38 8.93 22.41 4.77
CA ASN A 38 8.77 21.76 6.08
C ASN A 38 7.43 21.03 6.22
N LYS A 39 6.33 21.66 5.78
CA LYS A 39 4.98 21.09 5.85
C LYS A 39 4.82 19.92 4.89
N ILE A 40 5.30 20.07 3.66
CA ILE A 40 5.27 19.02 2.63
C ILE A 40 6.03 17.79 3.17
N LYS A 41 7.25 18.01 3.65
CA LYS A 41 8.10 16.95 4.21
C LYS A 41 7.46 16.28 5.41
N SER A 42 6.95 17.04 6.38
CA SER A 42 6.33 16.47 7.58
C SER A 42 5.13 15.59 7.26
N VAL A 43 4.24 16.05 6.37
CA VAL A 43 3.05 15.29 5.98
C VAL A 43 3.43 14.00 5.25
N ILE A 44 4.37 14.06 4.29
CA ILE A 44 4.78 12.87 3.55
C ILE A 44 5.45 11.84 4.49
N ILE A 45 6.31 12.28 5.40
CA ILE A 45 6.96 11.38 6.36
C ILE A 45 5.95 10.76 7.33
N GLU A 46 5.02 11.55 7.85
CA GLU A 46 3.97 11.04 8.75
C GLU A 46 3.09 9.99 8.05
N GLU A 47 2.67 10.25 6.82
CA GLU A 47 1.89 9.29 6.03
C GLU A 47 2.71 8.05 5.66
N LYS A 48 4.00 8.22 5.37
CA LYS A 48 4.92 7.10 5.14
C LYS A 48 5.03 6.20 6.38
N ASP A 49 5.19 6.77 7.57
CA ASP A 49 5.29 6.01 8.83
C ASP A 49 3.97 5.32 9.21
N LYS A 50 2.82 5.97 8.97
CA LYS A 50 1.50 5.33 9.13
C LYS A 50 1.35 4.16 8.17
N PHE A 51 1.69 4.37 6.90
CA PHE A 51 1.56 3.35 5.88
C PHE A 51 2.49 2.15 6.11
N GLU A 52 3.72 2.36 6.60
CA GLU A 52 4.62 1.26 6.98
C GLU A 52 3.99 0.31 7.99
N LYS A 53 3.36 0.86 9.04
CA LYS A 53 2.69 0.05 10.07
C LYS A 53 1.51 -0.74 9.50
N THR A 54 0.73 -0.12 8.61
CA THR A 54 -0.38 -0.78 7.91
C THR A 54 0.13 -1.90 7.00
N LEU A 55 1.18 -1.62 6.23
CA LEU A 55 1.78 -2.57 5.31
C LEU A 55 2.33 -3.79 6.04
N GLU A 56 3.02 -3.61 7.17
CA GLU A 56 3.56 -4.71 7.98
C GLU A 56 2.46 -5.62 8.56
N ARG A 57 1.31 -5.06 8.94
CA ARG A 57 0.16 -5.82 9.43
C ARG A 57 -0.54 -6.57 8.28
N GLY A 58 -0.77 -5.88 7.17
CA GLY A 58 -1.39 -6.46 5.98
C GLY A 58 -0.54 -7.56 5.33
N GLU A 59 0.78 -7.36 5.22
CA GLU A 59 1.71 -8.38 4.69
C GLU A 59 1.72 -9.64 5.55
N ARG A 60 1.66 -9.49 6.89
CA ARG A 60 1.58 -10.64 7.81
C ARG A 60 0.31 -11.45 7.57
N GLU A 61 -0.84 -10.79 7.42
CA GLU A 61 -2.10 -11.49 7.19
C GLU A 61 -2.16 -12.11 5.79
N PHE A 62 -1.70 -11.38 4.76
CA PHE A 62 -1.57 -11.89 3.41
C PHE A 62 -0.72 -13.18 3.37
N ASN A 63 0.43 -13.20 4.04
CA ASN A 63 1.28 -14.38 4.10
C ASN A 63 0.60 -15.59 4.76
N LYS A 64 -0.26 -15.38 5.76
CA LYS A 64 -1.08 -16.46 6.34
C LYS A 64 -2.06 -17.03 5.33
N ILE A 65 -2.74 -16.15 4.58
CA ILE A 65 -3.68 -16.55 3.52
C ILE A 65 -2.95 -17.38 2.48
N VAL A 66 -1.81 -16.89 1.95
CA VAL A 66 -0.99 -17.60 0.96
C VAL A 66 -0.56 -18.98 1.48
N ASN A 67 -0.10 -19.07 2.72
CA ASN A 67 0.32 -20.36 3.31
C ASN A 67 -0.87 -21.32 3.45
N ARG A 68 -2.04 -20.83 3.87
CA ARG A 68 -3.27 -21.64 3.90
C ARG A 68 -3.64 -22.13 2.50
N MET A 69 -3.68 -21.25 1.51
CA MET A 69 -4.04 -21.62 0.12
C MET A 69 -3.10 -22.68 -0.43
N LYS A 70 -1.79 -22.55 -0.21
CA LYS A 70 -0.78 -23.54 -0.61
C LYS A 70 -1.00 -24.91 0.02
N ASN A 71 -1.38 -24.94 1.31
CA ASN A 71 -1.68 -26.19 2.01
C ASN A 71 -2.98 -26.84 1.51
N GLU A 72 -3.96 -26.03 1.12
CA GLU A 72 -5.28 -26.48 0.63
C GLU A 72 -5.28 -26.74 -0.89
N GLY A 73 -4.19 -26.46 -1.59
CA GLY A 73 -4.08 -26.61 -3.05
C GLY A 73 -4.93 -25.61 -3.85
N GLN A 74 -5.29 -24.47 -3.24
CA GLN A 74 -6.05 -23.41 -3.88
C GLN A 74 -5.12 -22.39 -4.54
N ASP A 75 -5.54 -21.84 -5.68
CA ASP A 75 -4.76 -20.88 -6.48
C ASP A 75 -5.38 -19.47 -6.53
N THR A 76 -6.52 -19.25 -5.88
CA THR A 76 -7.32 -18.02 -6.05
C THR A 76 -7.78 -17.45 -4.71
N ILE A 77 -7.25 -16.28 -4.34
CA ILE A 77 -7.70 -15.49 -3.19
C ILE A 77 -9.12 -14.98 -3.46
N SER A 78 -10.03 -15.22 -2.54
CA SER A 78 -11.44 -14.81 -2.64
C SER A 78 -11.61 -13.29 -2.51
N GLY A 79 -12.71 -12.77 -3.04
CA GLY A 79 -13.05 -11.36 -2.88
C GLY A 79 -13.35 -11.00 -1.43
N GLN A 80 -13.86 -11.94 -0.63
CA GLN A 80 -14.02 -11.77 0.81
C GLN A 80 -12.68 -11.62 1.56
N GLU A 81 -11.66 -12.40 1.21
CA GLU A 81 -10.31 -12.25 1.77
C GLU A 81 -9.67 -10.92 1.35
N LEU A 82 -9.81 -10.55 0.07
CA LEU A 82 -9.35 -9.25 -0.43
C LEU A 82 -10.05 -8.10 0.31
N PHE A 83 -11.36 -8.21 0.53
CA PHE A 83 -12.14 -7.22 1.25
C PHE A 83 -11.71 -7.13 2.72
N THR A 84 -11.43 -8.25 3.36
CA THR A 84 -10.94 -8.29 4.75
C THR A 84 -9.57 -7.62 4.88
N LEU A 85 -8.65 -7.90 3.94
CA LEU A 85 -7.34 -7.25 3.88
C LEU A 85 -7.49 -5.72 3.74
N TYR A 86 -8.41 -5.27 2.90
CA TYR A 86 -8.66 -3.86 2.68
C TYR A 86 -9.33 -3.16 3.87
N GLU A 87 -10.48 -3.66 4.32
CA GLU A 87 -11.30 -3.01 5.35
C GLU A 87 -10.65 -3.10 6.74
N THR A 88 -10.24 -4.31 7.13
CA THR A 88 -9.78 -4.58 8.50
C THR A 88 -8.32 -4.22 8.70
N TYR A 89 -7.48 -4.54 7.70
CA TYR A 89 -6.03 -4.36 7.81
C TYR A 89 -5.50 -3.15 7.07
N GLY A 90 -6.35 -2.41 6.35
CA GLY A 90 -5.96 -1.24 5.55
C GLY A 90 -5.03 -1.59 4.39
N PHE A 91 -4.98 -2.85 3.99
CA PHE A 91 -4.04 -3.36 3.00
C PHE A 91 -4.60 -3.12 1.59
N PRO A 92 -3.93 -2.31 0.74
CA PRO A 92 -4.52 -1.92 -0.53
C PRO A 92 -4.81 -3.10 -1.46
N PRO A 93 -5.94 -3.10 -2.19
CA PRO A 93 -6.27 -4.19 -3.11
C PRO A 93 -5.23 -4.38 -4.20
N GLU A 94 -4.66 -3.27 -4.71
CA GLU A 94 -3.63 -3.28 -5.75
C GLU A 94 -2.35 -3.95 -5.24
N VAL A 95 -1.99 -3.69 -3.97
CA VAL A 95 -0.84 -4.33 -3.32
C VAL A 95 -1.07 -5.82 -3.16
N THR A 96 -2.28 -6.21 -2.75
CA THR A 96 -2.66 -7.63 -2.61
C THR A 96 -2.57 -8.35 -3.96
N GLN A 97 -3.09 -7.75 -5.03
CA GLN A 97 -3.04 -8.31 -6.38
C GLN A 97 -1.59 -8.48 -6.88
N ASP A 98 -0.73 -7.49 -6.64
CA ASP A 98 0.67 -7.59 -7.04
C ASP A 98 1.40 -8.69 -6.29
N LEU A 99 1.18 -8.83 -4.98
CA LEU A 99 1.80 -9.89 -4.18
C LEU A 99 1.24 -11.28 -4.52
N ALA A 100 -0.06 -11.38 -4.80
CA ALA A 100 -0.69 -12.62 -5.25
C ALA A 100 -0.06 -13.08 -6.57
N ARG A 101 0.10 -12.16 -7.53
CA ARG A 101 0.76 -12.43 -8.81
C ARG A 101 2.20 -12.91 -8.62
N GLU A 102 2.96 -12.27 -7.73
CA GLU A 102 4.32 -12.70 -7.38
C GLU A 102 4.36 -14.09 -6.72
N ALA A 103 3.32 -14.46 -5.97
CA ALA A 103 3.17 -15.77 -5.34
C ALA A 103 2.57 -16.84 -6.27
N GLY A 104 2.23 -16.51 -7.52
CA GLY A 104 1.58 -17.42 -8.46
C GLY A 104 0.10 -17.65 -8.20
N LEU A 105 -0.55 -16.77 -7.44
CA LEU A 105 -1.98 -16.82 -7.10
C LEU A 105 -2.78 -15.80 -7.92
N LYS A 106 -4.06 -16.09 -8.09
CA LYS A 106 -5.09 -15.19 -8.65
C LYS A 106 -5.86 -14.51 -7.52
N VAL A 107 -6.57 -13.45 -7.85
CA VAL A 107 -7.47 -12.75 -6.92
C VAL A 107 -8.80 -12.55 -7.62
N ASP A 108 -9.90 -12.94 -6.98
CA ASP A 108 -11.25 -12.64 -7.46
C ASP A 108 -11.67 -11.23 -7.01
N THR A 109 -11.72 -10.30 -7.96
CA THR A 109 -12.16 -8.92 -7.72
C THR A 109 -13.67 -8.75 -7.81
N THR A 110 -14.40 -9.72 -8.39
CA THR A 110 -15.84 -9.61 -8.66
C THR A 110 -16.64 -9.56 -7.37
N GLU A 111 -16.29 -10.41 -6.41
CA GLU A 111 -16.92 -10.42 -5.08
C GLU A 111 -16.48 -9.21 -4.25
N PHE A 112 -15.22 -8.79 -4.38
CA PHE A 112 -14.70 -7.60 -3.71
C PHE A 112 -15.49 -6.33 -4.09
N ASP A 113 -15.75 -6.10 -5.38
CA ASP A 113 -16.49 -4.92 -5.84
C ASP A 113 -17.91 -4.87 -5.26
N LYS A 114 -18.57 -6.03 -5.16
CA LYS A 114 -19.90 -6.15 -4.54
C LYS A 114 -19.86 -5.82 -3.05
N LEU A 115 -18.85 -6.30 -2.34
CA LEU A 115 -18.67 -6.02 -0.91
C LEU A 115 -18.34 -4.54 -0.67
N LEU A 116 -17.50 -3.95 -1.51
CA LEU A 116 -17.15 -2.53 -1.46
C LEU A 116 -18.37 -1.63 -1.68
N GLN A 117 -19.22 -1.96 -2.67
CA GLN A 117 -20.48 -1.24 -2.91
C GLN A 117 -21.41 -1.30 -1.70
N ARG A 118 -21.56 -2.49 -1.09
CA ARG A 118 -22.39 -2.66 0.12
C ARG A 118 -21.84 -1.89 1.32
N ALA A 119 -20.52 -1.88 1.50
CA ALA A 119 -19.86 -1.17 2.60
C ALA A 119 -20.01 0.35 2.44
N THR A 120 -19.95 0.85 1.20
CA THR A 120 -20.11 2.28 0.89
C THR A 120 -21.56 2.75 1.11
N GLN A 121 -22.56 1.91 0.85
CA GLN A 121 -23.98 2.23 1.11
C GLN A 121 -24.36 2.24 2.61
N ARG A 122 -23.49 1.74 3.49
CA ARG A 122 -23.70 1.71 4.95
C ARG A 122 -23.10 2.93 5.67
N LYS A 123 -22.32 3.76 4.99
CA LYS A 123 -21.76 5.01 5.50
C LYS A 123 -22.62 6.20 5.08
#